data_AF-A0A354HWU4-F1
#
_entry.id   AF-A0A354HWU4-F1
#
_cell.length_a   1.000
_cell.length_b   1.000
_cell.length_c   1.000
_cell.angle_alpha   90.00
_cell.angle_beta   90.00
_cell.angle_gamma   90.00
#
_symmetry.space_group_name_H-M   'P 1'
#
loop_
_entity.id
_entity.type
_entity.pdbx_description
1 polymer ?
#
loop_
_entity_poly.entity_id
_entity_poly.type
_entity_poly.pdbx_seq_one_letter_code
_entity_poly.pdbx_strand_id
1 'polypeptide(L)'
;MFNFFSRKKDPIKLPFVTDMHCHIVPGVDDGSPDAETSADLVERMMQWGITRIIATPHVTEASFENTPDILDPAFEELQEAVKRRGINIELSRSSENRLDSFFKTLLDEGQILPFPNNYILVENSFVQEPWQLDKLLFDLRIKGFFPILAHPERYMYYSHENPERYDVLHHAGTLFQVNVLSLAGYYGKHEKKVAEMLIEKGYVDFLGTDLHRRSHADAIDAYLVTKDARRHADALRDRLKNDTAFA
;
A
#
# COMPACT_ATOMS: atom_id res chain seq x y z
N MET A 1 7.82 11.50 -45.44
CA MET A 1 7.16 11.75 -44.15
C MET A 1 7.28 10.49 -43.32
N PHE A 2 8.11 10.51 -42.28
CA PHE A 2 8.32 9.35 -41.42
C PHE A 2 7.12 9.22 -40.48
N ASN A 3 6.41 8.10 -40.61
CA ASN A 3 5.24 7.77 -39.83
C ASN A 3 5.71 7.28 -38.45
N PHE A 4 5.78 8.17 -37.46
CA PHE A 4 6.04 7.83 -36.05
C PHE A 4 4.77 7.25 -35.40
N PHE A 5 4.26 6.14 -35.93
CA PHE A 5 3.31 5.34 -35.18
C PHE A 5 4.10 4.45 -34.22
N SER A 6 4.40 4.99 -33.04
CA SER A 6 4.77 4.18 -31.88
C SER A 6 3.66 3.15 -31.65
N ARG A 7 3.89 1.87 -31.99
CA ARG A 7 3.02 0.76 -31.57
C ARG A 7 2.84 0.90 -30.06
N LYS A 8 1.60 1.16 -29.60
CA LYS A 8 1.26 1.06 -28.18
C LYS A 8 1.65 -0.36 -27.76
N LYS A 9 2.59 -0.47 -26.81
CA LYS A 9 3.01 -1.76 -26.27
C LYS A 9 1.91 -2.26 -25.34
N ASP A 10 1.64 -3.55 -25.37
CA ASP A 10 0.65 -4.17 -24.48
C ASP A 10 1.02 -3.90 -23.01
N PRO A 11 0.05 -3.57 -22.15
CA PRO A 11 0.32 -3.31 -20.73
C PRO A 11 0.97 -4.54 -20.08
N ILE A 12 1.97 -4.31 -19.24
CA ILE A 12 2.47 -5.39 -18.36
C ILE A 12 1.52 -5.59 -17.19
N LYS A 13 1.64 -6.76 -16.53
CA LYS A 13 1.06 -7.00 -15.21
C LYS A 13 1.98 -6.45 -14.13
N LEU A 14 1.44 -6.21 -12.94
CA LEU A 14 2.24 -5.91 -11.77
C LEU A 14 3.14 -7.13 -11.44
N PRO A 15 4.34 -6.91 -10.85
CA PRO A 15 5.28 -7.98 -10.53
C PRO A 15 4.89 -8.76 -9.25
N PHE A 16 3.63 -8.69 -8.83
CA PHE A 16 3.05 -9.36 -7.67
C PHE A 16 1.56 -9.66 -7.94
N VAL A 17 0.99 -10.63 -7.23
CA VAL A 17 -0.43 -11.01 -7.35
C VAL A 17 -1.26 -10.72 -6.09
N THR A 18 -0.60 -10.42 -4.97
CA THR A 18 -1.21 -10.00 -3.71
C THR A 18 -1.01 -8.51 -3.50
N ASP A 19 -2.08 -7.72 -3.62
CA ASP A 19 -2.03 -6.32 -3.20
C ASP A 19 -2.27 -6.23 -1.69
N MET A 20 -1.43 -5.45 -1.02
CA MET A 20 -1.40 -5.37 0.45
C MET A 20 -1.66 -3.96 0.98
N HIS A 21 -1.94 -3.01 0.09
CA HIS A 21 -2.27 -1.64 0.48
C HIS A 21 -3.28 -1.04 -0.52
N CYS A 22 -4.53 -0.92 -0.09
CA CYS A 22 -5.60 -0.24 -0.84
C CYS A 22 -6.79 0.14 0.07
N HIS A 23 -7.54 1.15 -0.35
CA HIS A 23 -8.65 1.75 0.39
C HIS A 23 -9.98 1.47 -0.31
N ILE A 24 -10.29 0.19 -0.47
CA ILE A 24 -11.50 -0.29 -1.16
C ILE A 24 -12.62 -0.67 -0.19
N VAL A 25 -12.40 -0.62 1.12
CA VAL A 25 -13.47 -0.83 2.10
C VAL A 25 -14.43 0.36 2.03
N PRO A 26 -15.73 0.15 1.75
CA PRO A 26 -16.64 1.22 1.40
C PRO A 26 -16.99 2.11 2.60
N GLY A 27 -16.88 3.44 2.43
CA GLY A 27 -17.48 4.43 3.33
C GLY A 27 -16.78 4.60 4.69
N VAL A 28 -15.59 4.03 4.89
CA VAL A 28 -14.86 4.08 6.17
C VAL A 28 -13.69 5.05 6.19
N ASP A 29 -13.19 5.46 5.02
CA ASP A 29 -12.10 6.42 4.88
C ASP A 29 -12.25 7.29 3.60
N ASP A 30 -11.18 7.92 3.12
CA ASP A 30 -11.15 8.74 1.91
C ASP A 30 -10.98 7.92 0.60
N GLY A 31 -11.11 6.60 0.71
CA GLY A 31 -11.12 5.63 -0.36
C GLY A 31 -12.48 5.51 -1.06
N SER A 32 -12.92 4.27 -1.24
CA SER A 32 -14.16 3.98 -1.97
C SER A 32 -15.40 4.43 -1.18
N PRO A 33 -16.35 5.16 -1.79
CA PRO A 33 -17.53 5.68 -1.09
C PRO A 33 -18.64 4.63 -0.88
N ASP A 34 -18.68 3.57 -1.69
CA ASP A 34 -19.74 2.57 -1.70
C ASP A 34 -19.26 1.23 -2.28
N ALA A 35 -19.98 0.16 -1.95
CA ALA A 35 -19.59 -1.20 -2.32
C ALA A 35 -19.57 -1.46 -3.84
N GLU A 36 -20.38 -0.75 -4.63
CA GLU A 36 -20.40 -0.89 -6.09
C GLU A 36 -19.16 -0.25 -6.73
N THR A 37 -18.75 0.93 -6.22
CA THR A 37 -17.50 1.58 -6.60
C THR A 37 -16.32 0.72 -6.18
N SER A 38 -16.36 0.10 -5.00
CA SER A 38 -15.31 -0.82 -4.56
C SER A 38 -15.20 -2.03 -5.47
N ALA A 39 -16.32 -2.65 -5.85
CA ALA A 39 -16.33 -3.78 -6.77
C ALA A 39 -15.78 -3.41 -8.16
N ASP A 40 -16.07 -2.21 -8.67
CA ASP A 40 -15.44 -1.70 -9.89
C ASP A 40 -13.91 -1.62 -9.76
N LEU A 41 -13.40 -1.12 -8.62
CA LEU A 41 -11.96 -1.04 -8.36
C LEU A 41 -11.31 -2.43 -8.27
N VAL A 42 -11.98 -3.40 -7.65
CA VAL A 42 -11.52 -4.79 -7.60
C VAL A 42 -11.37 -5.37 -9.01
N GLU A 43 -12.32 -5.14 -9.91
CA GLU A 43 -12.20 -5.59 -11.31
C GLU A 43 -11.01 -4.94 -12.03
N ARG A 44 -10.72 -3.67 -11.75
CA ARG A 44 -9.53 -2.96 -12.28
C ARG A 44 -8.26 -3.60 -11.75
N MET A 45 -8.20 -3.91 -10.45
CA MET A 45 -7.04 -4.56 -9.82
C MET A 45 -6.75 -5.93 -10.45
N MET A 46 -7.77 -6.72 -10.75
CA MET A 46 -7.60 -7.99 -11.46
C MET A 46 -6.99 -7.83 -12.85
N GLN A 47 -7.28 -6.72 -13.55
CA GLN A 47 -6.66 -6.43 -14.84
C GLN A 47 -5.15 -6.20 -14.74
N TRP A 48 -4.62 -5.92 -13.54
CA TRP A 48 -3.19 -5.80 -13.29
C TRP A 48 -2.51 -7.11 -12.90
N GLY A 49 -3.29 -8.20 -12.79
CA GLY A 49 -2.78 -9.53 -12.41
C GLY A 49 -2.99 -9.86 -10.94
N ILE A 50 -3.65 -8.99 -10.18
CA ILE A 50 -3.95 -9.22 -8.77
C ILE A 50 -5.01 -10.32 -8.64
N THR A 51 -4.73 -11.31 -7.80
CA THR A 51 -5.64 -12.43 -7.49
C THR A 51 -6.02 -12.47 -6.02
N ARG A 52 -5.34 -11.67 -5.19
CA ARG A 52 -5.57 -11.55 -3.74
C ARG A 52 -5.43 -10.10 -3.31
N ILE A 53 -6.37 -9.62 -2.51
CA ILE A 53 -6.32 -8.26 -1.95
C ILE A 53 -6.47 -8.36 -0.44
N ILE A 54 -5.57 -7.68 0.27
CA ILE A 54 -5.71 -7.40 1.69
C ILE A 54 -5.95 -5.90 1.82
N ALA A 55 -7.22 -5.50 2.00
CA ALA A 55 -7.61 -4.10 2.07
C ALA A 55 -7.15 -3.46 3.40
N THR A 56 -6.70 -2.21 3.36
CA THR A 56 -6.05 -1.52 4.48
C THR A 56 -6.65 -0.13 4.69
N PRO A 57 -7.93 -0.03 5.06
CA PRO A 57 -8.52 1.26 5.35
C PRO A 57 -7.75 1.97 6.47
N HIS A 58 -7.80 3.30 6.46
CA HIS A 58 -7.12 4.12 7.46
C HIS A 58 -7.66 3.87 8.88
N VAL A 59 -6.74 3.83 9.83
CA VAL A 59 -7.00 3.88 11.28
C VAL A 59 -6.18 5.04 11.84
N THR A 60 -6.82 6.18 12.04
CA THR A 60 -6.18 7.47 12.30
C THR A 60 -7.01 8.31 13.27
N GLU A 61 -6.39 8.79 14.34
CA GLU A 61 -7.01 9.64 15.36
C GLU A 61 -7.74 10.84 14.72
N ALA A 62 -8.93 11.14 15.24
CA ALA A 62 -9.81 12.27 14.86
C ALA A 62 -10.29 12.36 13.41
N SER A 63 -9.74 11.58 12.48
CA SER A 63 -10.12 11.61 11.05
C SER A 63 -10.83 10.32 10.64
N PHE A 64 -10.27 9.17 11.00
CA PHE A 64 -10.80 7.85 10.67
C PHE A 64 -10.57 6.92 11.87
N GLU A 65 -11.35 7.11 12.94
CA GLU A 65 -11.28 6.31 14.17
C GLU A 65 -11.93 4.93 13.99
N ASN A 66 -11.50 4.24 12.92
CA ASN A 66 -12.01 2.95 12.53
C ASN A 66 -11.57 1.87 13.53
N THR A 67 -12.55 1.10 13.97
CA THR A 67 -12.42 -0.06 14.85
C THR A 67 -12.90 -1.32 14.11
N PRO A 68 -12.61 -2.53 14.61
CA PRO A 68 -13.13 -3.75 14.00
C PRO A 68 -14.65 -3.76 13.80
N ASP A 69 -15.44 -3.22 14.73
CA ASP A 69 -16.90 -3.14 14.63
C ASP A 69 -17.41 -2.18 13.55
N ILE A 70 -16.59 -1.23 13.09
CA ILE A 70 -16.87 -0.37 11.94
C ILE A 70 -16.42 -1.06 10.64
N LEU A 71 -15.21 -1.63 10.65
CA LEU A 71 -14.57 -2.16 9.45
C LEU A 71 -15.14 -3.50 8.99
N ASP A 72 -15.52 -4.39 9.91
CA ASP A 72 -16.03 -5.73 9.57
C ASP A 72 -17.33 -5.66 8.76
N PRO A 73 -18.38 -4.93 9.19
CA PRO A 73 -19.60 -4.82 8.41
C PRO A 73 -19.38 -4.18 7.03
N ALA A 74 -18.58 -3.10 6.95
CA ALA A 74 -18.28 -2.45 5.66
C ALA A 74 -17.50 -3.39 4.72
N PHE A 75 -16.59 -4.21 5.27
CA PHE A 75 -15.86 -5.20 4.49
C PHE A 75 -16.76 -6.35 4.03
N GLU A 76 -17.74 -6.78 4.83
CA GLU A 76 -18.76 -7.74 4.41
C GLU A 76 -19.58 -7.20 3.21
N GLU A 77 -19.98 -5.91 3.22
CA GLU A 77 -20.67 -5.27 2.10
C GLU A 77 -19.85 -5.33 0.80
N LEU A 78 -18.53 -5.09 0.89
CA LEU A 78 -17.61 -5.27 -0.23
C LEU A 78 -17.61 -6.71 -0.74
N GLN A 79 -17.46 -7.69 0.15
CA GLN A 79 -17.44 -9.10 -0.22
C GLN A 79 -18.74 -9.52 -0.91
N GLU A 80 -19.89 -9.03 -0.44
CA GLU A 80 -21.19 -9.27 -1.05
C GLU A 80 -21.31 -8.65 -2.44
N ALA A 81 -20.86 -7.40 -2.63
CA ALA A 81 -20.87 -6.75 -3.94
C ALA A 81 -20.00 -7.50 -4.96
N VAL A 82 -18.78 -7.90 -4.55
CA VAL A 82 -17.85 -8.68 -5.38
C VAL A 82 -18.46 -10.04 -5.75
N LYS A 83 -19.06 -10.73 -4.77
CA LYS A 83 -19.73 -12.01 -5.00
C LYS A 83 -20.94 -11.88 -5.93
N ARG A 84 -21.79 -10.85 -5.76
CA ARG A 84 -22.97 -10.60 -6.61
C ARG A 84 -22.59 -10.42 -8.08
N ARG A 85 -21.41 -9.85 -8.34
CA ARG A 85 -20.86 -9.68 -9.70
C ARG A 85 -20.16 -10.93 -10.26
N GLY A 86 -20.05 -12.00 -9.47
CA GLY A 86 -19.36 -13.22 -9.89
C GLY A 86 -17.84 -13.04 -10.00
N ILE A 87 -17.27 -12.06 -9.30
CA ILE A 87 -15.84 -11.79 -9.30
C ILE A 87 -15.15 -12.83 -8.40
N ASN A 88 -14.22 -13.60 -8.99
CA ASN A 88 -13.46 -14.61 -8.28
C ASN A 88 -12.09 -14.07 -7.86
N ILE A 89 -12.00 -13.56 -6.62
CA ILE A 89 -10.79 -13.00 -6.04
C ILE A 89 -10.76 -13.28 -4.53
N GLU A 90 -9.57 -13.52 -3.96
CA GLU A 90 -9.42 -13.65 -2.51
C GLU A 90 -9.40 -12.25 -1.88
N LEU A 91 -10.32 -12.00 -0.95
CA LEU A 91 -10.40 -10.75 -0.19
C LEU A 91 -10.24 -11.01 1.30
N SER A 92 -9.34 -10.26 1.92
CA SER A 92 -9.27 -10.08 3.36
C SER A 92 -9.03 -8.59 3.69
N ARG A 93 -9.00 -8.24 4.97
CA ARG A 93 -8.65 -6.90 5.42
C ARG A 93 -7.58 -6.94 6.51
N SER A 94 -6.86 -5.84 6.59
CA SER A 94 -6.07 -5.39 7.73
C SER A 94 -6.39 -3.88 7.89
N SER A 95 -5.41 -3.07 8.25
CA SER A 95 -5.55 -1.62 8.40
C SER A 95 -4.24 -0.93 8.07
N GLU A 96 -4.31 0.28 7.52
CA GLU A 96 -3.18 1.20 7.54
C GLU A 96 -3.24 1.99 8.85
N ASN A 97 -2.33 1.69 9.78
CA ASN A 97 -2.39 2.24 11.13
C ASN A 97 -1.50 3.47 11.25
N ARG A 98 -2.11 4.64 11.46
CA ARG A 98 -1.33 5.84 11.81
C ARG A 98 -0.66 5.63 13.15
N LEU A 99 0.64 5.94 13.25
CA LEU A 99 1.38 5.88 14.51
C LEU A 99 1.03 7.08 15.42
N ASP A 100 -0.14 7.01 16.04
CA ASP A 100 -0.69 8.02 16.96
C ASP A 100 -1.22 7.39 18.28
N SER A 101 -1.92 8.18 19.09
CA SER A 101 -2.46 7.72 20.38
C SER A 101 -3.57 6.68 20.19
N PHE A 102 -4.36 6.79 19.12
CA PHE A 102 -5.46 5.87 18.85
C PHE A 102 -4.93 4.48 18.48
N PHE A 103 -3.91 4.41 17.62
CA PHE A 103 -3.20 3.16 17.35
C PHE A 103 -2.67 2.49 18.63
N LYS A 104 -2.08 3.27 19.54
CA LYS A 104 -1.58 2.72 20.80
C LYS A 104 -2.70 2.11 21.66
N THR A 105 -3.85 2.77 21.73
CA THR A 105 -5.03 2.26 22.44
C THR A 105 -5.48 0.93 21.84
N LEU A 106 -5.67 0.86 20.51
CA LEU A 106 -6.07 -0.37 19.82
C LEU A 106 -5.05 -1.49 20.00
N LEU A 107 -3.75 -1.17 20.00
CA LEU A 107 -2.67 -2.12 20.23
C LEU A 107 -2.71 -2.70 21.65
N ASP A 108 -2.95 -1.87 22.65
CA ASP A 108 -3.00 -2.30 24.06
C ASP A 108 -4.30 -3.06 24.38
N GLU A 109 -5.39 -2.78 23.67
CA GLU A 109 -6.67 -3.51 23.73
C GLU A 109 -6.68 -4.80 22.90
N GLY A 110 -5.66 -5.04 22.08
CA GLY A 110 -5.58 -6.22 21.21
C GLY A 110 -6.56 -6.18 20.03
N GLN A 111 -6.97 -4.99 19.59
CA GLN A 111 -7.93 -4.77 18.51
C GLN A 111 -7.29 -4.55 17.13
N ILE A 112 -5.95 -4.52 17.08
CA ILE A 112 -5.22 -4.45 15.82
C ILE A 112 -5.38 -5.77 15.06
N LEU A 113 -5.84 -5.70 13.81
CA LEU A 113 -5.86 -6.83 12.90
C LEU A 113 -4.61 -6.80 12.01
N PRO A 114 -3.56 -7.59 12.32
CA PRO A 114 -2.37 -7.65 11.48
C PRO A 114 -2.67 -8.43 10.17
N PHE A 115 -1.76 -8.30 9.20
CA PHE A 115 -1.68 -9.27 8.11
C PHE A 115 -1.32 -10.67 8.66
N PRO A 116 -1.49 -11.74 7.85
CA PRO A 116 -0.94 -13.06 8.20
C PRO A 116 0.53 -12.97 8.59
N ASN A 117 0.99 -13.86 9.47
CA ASN A 117 2.36 -13.88 10.01
C ASN A 117 2.76 -12.62 10.82
N ASN A 118 1.78 -11.92 11.38
CA ASN A 118 1.92 -10.76 12.28
C ASN A 118 2.62 -9.54 11.64
N TYR A 119 2.57 -9.39 10.32
CA TYR A 119 2.98 -8.12 9.72
C TYR A 119 1.93 -7.03 10.03
N ILE A 120 2.38 -5.79 10.15
CA ILE A 120 1.49 -4.64 10.40
C ILE A 120 1.90 -3.46 9.54
N LEU A 121 0.95 -2.87 8.81
CA LEU A 121 1.17 -1.66 8.01
C LEU A 121 0.98 -0.45 8.92
N VAL A 122 2.03 0.36 9.00
CA VAL A 122 2.08 1.55 9.84
C VAL A 122 2.41 2.77 9.00
N GLU A 123 1.78 3.89 9.33
CA GLU A 123 1.92 5.16 8.63
C GLU A 123 2.39 6.26 9.60
N ASN A 124 3.34 7.08 9.15
CA ASN A 124 3.71 8.32 9.82
C ASN A 124 2.84 9.50 9.35
N SER A 125 2.92 10.61 10.07
CA SER A 125 2.50 11.90 9.53
C SER A 125 3.36 12.30 8.34
N PHE A 126 2.71 12.88 7.31
CA PHE A 126 3.41 13.54 6.21
C PHE A 126 4.15 14.81 6.63
N VAL A 127 3.82 15.37 7.81
CA VAL A 127 4.44 16.61 8.31
C VAL A 127 5.75 16.33 9.03
N GLN A 128 5.81 15.28 9.87
CA GLN A 128 6.99 14.94 10.65
C GLN A 128 6.97 13.49 11.11
N GLU A 129 8.16 12.97 11.44
CA GLU A 129 8.31 11.66 12.07
C GLU A 129 7.67 11.65 13.48
N PRO A 130 7.00 10.55 13.87
CA PRO A 130 6.53 10.36 15.24
C PRO A 130 7.68 10.40 16.25
N TRP A 131 7.41 11.00 17.41
CA TRP A 131 8.37 10.98 18.51
C TRP A 131 8.66 9.54 18.95
N GLN A 132 9.95 9.22 19.12
CA GLN A 132 10.41 7.89 19.54
C GLN A 132 10.01 6.75 18.57
N LEU A 133 9.92 7.03 17.26
CA LEU A 133 9.60 6.01 16.25
C LEU A 133 10.44 4.74 16.40
N ASP A 134 11.76 4.86 16.59
CA ASP A 134 12.66 3.70 16.74
C ASP A 134 12.25 2.80 17.91
N LYS A 135 11.89 3.40 19.05
CA LYS A 135 11.43 2.66 20.23
C LYS A 135 10.09 1.98 19.94
N LEU A 136 9.16 2.68 19.30
CA LEU A 136 7.85 2.13 18.97
C LEU A 136 7.96 0.93 18.02
N LEU A 137 8.77 1.03 16.97
CA LEU A 137 9.03 -0.06 16.03
C LEU A 137 9.70 -1.24 16.74
N PHE A 138 10.69 -0.98 17.61
CA PHE A 138 11.31 -2.02 18.43
C PHE A 138 10.32 -2.71 19.37
N ASP A 139 9.48 -1.95 20.07
CA ASP A 139 8.46 -2.50 20.98
C ASP A 139 7.44 -3.37 20.22
N LEU A 140 7.05 -3.00 19.00
CA LEU A 140 6.21 -3.83 18.12
C LEU A 140 6.89 -5.17 17.81
N ARG A 141 8.20 -5.16 17.49
CA ARG A 141 8.97 -6.39 17.27
C ARG A 141 9.01 -7.28 18.49
N ILE A 142 9.18 -6.71 19.69
CA ILE A 142 9.17 -7.45 20.96
C ILE A 142 7.78 -8.06 21.24
N LYS A 143 6.71 -7.35 20.89
CA LYS A 143 5.33 -7.87 20.93
C LYS A 143 5.04 -8.93 19.85
N GLY A 144 5.98 -9.21 18.95
CA GLY A 144 5.86 -10.25 17.91
C GLY A 144 5.30 -9.77 16.57
N PHE A 145 5.13 -8.45 16.39
CA PHE A 145 4.72 -7.85 15.13
C PHE A 145 5.92 -7.54 14.22
N PHE A 146 5.67 -7.44 12.91
CA PHE A 146 6.65 -7.08 11.90
C PHE A 146 6.18 -5.81 11.17
N PRO A 147 6.63 -4.62 11.58
CA PRO A 147 6.16 -3.37 11.01
C PRO A 147 6.64 -3.19 9.56
N ILE A 148 5.70 -2.78 8.72
CA ILE A 148 5.88 -2.34 7.34
C ILE A 148 5.53 -0.86 7.32
N LEU A 149 6.51 0.00 7.01
CA LEU A 149 6.28 1.43 6.86
C LEU A 149 5.65 1.69 5.49
N ALA A 150 4.44 2.27 5.51
CA ALA A 150 3.70 2.66 4.32
C ALA A 150 4.39 3.82 3.60
N HIS A 151 4.45 3.71 2.27
CA HIS A 151 4.89 4.74 1.31
C HIS A 151 5.97 5.72 1.81
N PRO A 152 7.13 5.23 2.29
CA PRO A 152 8.14 6.09 2.91
C PRO A 152 8.78 7.07 1.91
N GLU A 153 8.57 6.85 0.60
CA GLU A 153 8.93 7.81 -0.44
C GLU A 153 8.14 9.12 -0.40
N ARG A 154 7.01 9.16 0.31
CA ARG A 154 6.13 10.34 0.45
C ARG A 154 6.48 11.21 1.65
N TYR A 155 7.38 10.77 2.53
CA TYR A 155 7.84 11.54 3.68
C TYR A 155 8.95 12.52 3.30
N MET A 156 8.56 13.79 3.08
CA MET A 156 9.48 14.83 2.63
C MET A 156 10.62 15.09 3.60
N TYR A 157 10.36 14.99 4.91
CA TYR A 157 11.39 15.16 5.95
C TYR A 157 12.48 14.08 5.90
N TYR A 158 12.20 12.88 5.37
CA TYR A 158 13.26 11.91 5.10
C TYR A 158 14.03 12.28 3.84
N SER A 159 13.33 12.45 2.72
CA SER A 159 14.00 12.65 1.43
C SER A 159 14.75 13.99 1.30
N HIS A 160 14.32 15.05 1.98
CA HIS A 160 14.95 16.37 1.92
C HIS A 160 15.92 16.63 3.06
N GLU A 161 15.54 16.27 4.28
CA GLU A 161 16.27 16.72 5.48
C GLU A 161 17.18 15.63 6.03
N ASN A 162 16.77 14.36 5.96
CA ASN A 162 17.52 13.25 6.54
C ASN A 162 17.45 11.95 5.70
N PRO A 163 18.09 11.88 4.51
CA PRO A 163 18.01 10.69 3.65
C PRO A 163 18.63 9.43 4.25
N GLU A 164 19.57 9.56 5.18
CA GLU A 164 20.18 8.43 5.90
C GLU A 164 19.18 7.73 6.82
N ARG A 165 18.05 8.38 7.12
CA ARG A 165 16.99 7.80 7.95
C ARG A 165 16.39 6.53 7.33
N TYR A 166 16.34 6.44 6.01
CA TYR A 166 15.91 5.22 5.31
C TYR A 166 16.82 4.04 5.66
N ASP A 167 18.15 4.25 5.66
CA ASP A 167 19.13 3.22 5.98
C ASP A 167 19.00 2.78 7.44
N VAL A 168 18.80 3.72 8.37
CA VAL A 168 18.59 3.42 9.79
C VAL A 168 17.36 2.54 10.02
N LEU A 169 16.21 2.95 9.48
CA LEU A 169 14.94 2.24 9.67
C LEU A 169 14.97 0.84 9.04
N HIS A 170 15.48 0.73 7.82
CA HIS A 170 15.52 -0.54 7.10
C HIS A 170 16.54 -1.52 7.71
N HIS A 171 17.73 -1.05 8.09
CA HIS A 171 18.72 -1.90 8.78
C HIS A 171 18.26 -2.34 10.19
N ALA A 172 17.39 -1.56 10.85
CA ALA A 172 16.76 -1.96 12.10
C ALA A 172 15.65 -3.02 11.92
N GLY A 173 15.36 -3.43 10.67
CA GLY A 173 14.40 -4.48 10.36
C GLY A 173 12.96 -3.98 10.13
N THR A 174 12.77 -2.68 9.93
CA THR A 174 11.51 -2.10 9.44
C THR A 174 11.44 -2.36 7.94
N LEU A 175 10.35 -2.96 7.49
CA LEU A 175 10.16 -3.25 6.06
C LEU A 175 9.50 -2.06 5.38
N PHE A 176 9.75 -1.83 4.09
CA PHE A 176 9.11 -0.73 3.37
C PHE A 176 8.15 -1.22 2.30
N GLN A 177 6.99 -0.58 2.26
CA GLN A 177 6.05 -0.67 1.15
C GLN A 177 6.10 0.62 0.34
N VAL A 178 6.42 0.55 -0.96
CA VAL A 178 6.41 1.70 -1.88
C VAL A 178 5.14 1.69 -2.73
N ASN A 179 4.56 2.85 -3.00
CA ASN A 179 3.35 2.94 -3.80
C ASN A 179 3.64 2.77 -5.29
N VAL A 180 2.82 1.96 -5.96
CA VAL A 180 2.77 1.90 -7.42
C VAL A 180 2.44 3.27 -8.00
N LEU A 181 1.57 4.05 -7.34
CA LEU A 181 1.22 5.41 -7.73
C LEU A 181 2.41 6.39 -7.67
N SER A 182 3.33 6.22 -6.72
CA SER A 182 4.58 6.99 -6.67
C SER A 182 5.47 6.67 -7.87
N LEU A 183 5.62 5.38 -8.22
CA LEU A 183 6.37 4.95 -9.41
C LEU A 183 5.72 5.41 -10.73
N ALA A 184 4.39 5.48 -10.75
CA ALA A 184 3.61 6.05 -11.84
C ALA A 184 3.80 7.57 -11.99
N GLY A 185 4.36 8.24 -10.96
CA GLY A 185 4.52 9.69 -10.92
C GLY A 185 3.23 10.44 -10.60
N TYR A 186 2.24 9.78 -10.00
CA TYR A 186 0.94 10.36 -9.68
C TYR A 186 1.03 11.49 -8.65
N TYR A 187 1.83 11.31 -7.59
CA TYR A 187 2.01 12.32 -6.53
C TYR A 187 3.01 13.41 -6.91
N GLY A 188 3.87 13.16 -7.91
CA GLY A 188 4.87 14.11 -8.35
C GLY A 188 6.15 13.46 -8.84
N LYS A 189 7.03 14.29 -9.41
CA LYS A 189 8.37 13.84 -9.86
C LYS A 189 9.29 13.52 -8.69
N HIS A 190 9.06 14.14 -7.53
CA HIS A 190 9.91 13.98 -6.37
C HIS A 190 9.69 12.60 -5.74
N GLU A 191 8.45 12.26 -5.42
CA GLU A 191 8.03 10.97 -4.86
C GLU A 191 8.45 9.82 -5.78
N LYS A 192 8.29 9.99 -7.10
CA LYS A 192 8.80 9.02 -8.08
C LYS A 192 10.31 8.81 -7.97
N LYS A 193 11.08 9.90 -7.88
CA LYS A 193 12.55 9.82 -7.77
C LYS A 193 12.98 9.16 -6.47
N VAL A 194 12.29 9.45 -5.36
CA VAL A 194 12.56 8.82 -4.06
C VAL A 194 12.21 7.32 -4.12
N ALA A 195 11.07 6.96 -4.71
CA ALA A 195 10.68 5.56 -4.93
C ALA A 195 11.74 4.80 -5.75
N GLU A 196 12.20 5.39 -6.87
CA GLU A 196 13.26 4.81 -7.70
C GLU A 196 14.59 4.67 -6.93
N MET A 197 14.96 5.66 -6.11
CA MET A 197 16.13 5.60 -5.23
C MET A 197 16.02 4.46 -4.21
N LEU A 198 14.85 4.24 -3.61
CA LEU A 198 14.63 3.12 -2.69
C LEU A 198 14.75 1.76 -3.40
N ILE A 199 14.32 1.64 -4.66
CA ILE A 199 14.53 0.44 -5.49
C ILE A 199 16.03 0.20 -5.69
N GLU A 200 16.79 1.24 -6.04
CA GLU A 200 18.24 1.17 -6.27
C GLU A 200 19.01 0.79 -5.01
N LYS A 201 18.66 1.37 -3.85
CA LYS A 201 19.21 1.00 -2.55
C LYS A 201 18.82 -0.41 -2.13
N GLY A 202 17.73 -0.93 -2.68
CA GLY A 202 17.23 -2.24 -2.38
C GLY A 202 16.39 -2.33 -1.11
N TYR A 203 15.74 -1.23 -0.76
CA TYR A 203 14.94 -1.10 0.45
C TYR A 203 13.45 -1.33 0.21
N VAL A 204 13.04 -1.68 -1.01
CA VAL A 204 11.63 -1.98 -1.32
C VAL A 204 11.36 -3.45 -1.05
N ASP A 205 10.64 -3.73 0.03
CA ASP A 205 10.18 -5.08 0.39
C ASP A 205 8.82 -5.40 -0.22
N PHE A 206 7.95 -4.41 -0.31
CA PHE A 206 6.59 -4.54 -0.82
C PHE A 206 6.27 -3.42 -1.81
N LEU A 207 5.38 -3.74 -2.75
CA LEU A 207 4.61 -2.74 -3.48
C LEU A 207 3.17 -2.75 -2.99
N GLY A 208 2.54 -1.59 -2.98
CA GLY A 208 1.13 -1.41 -2.67
C GLY A 208 0.49 -0.49 -3.70
N THR A 209 -0.76 -0.75 -4.08
CA THR A 209 -1.43 0.14 -5.03
C THR A 209 -1.76 1.48 -4.42
N ASP A 210 -2.05 1.53 -3.12
CA ASP A 210 -2.61 2.68 -2.41
C ASP A 210 -3.85 3.23 -3.14
N LEU A 211 -4.64 2.28 -3.66
CA LEU A 211 -5.77 2.58 -4.52
C LEU A 211 -6.97 3.05 -3.70
N HIS A 212 -7.37 4.30 -3.92
CA HIS A 212 -8.52 4.92 -3.27
C HIS A 212 -9.71 5.10 -4.23
N ARG A 213 -9.44 5.36 -5.51
CA ARG A 213 -10.44 5.88 -6.45
C ARG A 213 -10.08 5.58 -7.91
N ARG A 214 -11.05 5.80 -8.81
CA ARG A 214 -10.91 5.51 -10.25
C ARG A 214 -9.73 6.26 -10.89
N SER A 215 -9.46 7.50 -10.51
CA SER A 215 -8.33 8.26 -11.06
C SER A 215 -6.96 7.66 -10.71
N HIS A 216 -6.84 6.97 -9.57
CA HIS A 216 -5.64 6.22 -9.21
C HIS A 216 -5.52 4.99 -10.13
N ALA A 217 -6.64 4.29 -10.37
CA ALA A 217 -6.67 3.15 -11.29
C ALA A 217 -6.25 3.56 -12.71
N ASP A 218 -6.74 4.70 -13.20
CA ASP A 218 -6.40 5.26 -14.51
C ASP A 218 -4.89 5.60 -14.60
N ALA A 219 -4.30 6.09 -13.51
CA ALA A 219 -2.87 6.36 -13.44
C ALA A 219 -2.03 5.07 -13.49
N ILE A 220 -2.46 4.01 -12.81
CA ILE A 220 -1.80 2.70 -12.85
C ILE A 220 -1.91 2.08 -14.24
N ASP A 221 -3.08 2.11 -14.88
CA ASP A 221 -3.26 1.65 -16.27
C ASP A 221 -2.29 2.37 -17.23
N ALA A 222 -2.22 3.69 -17.13
CA ALA A 222 -1.33 4.50 -17.95
C ALA A 222 0.14 4.18 -17.66
N TYR A 223 0.50 3.88 -16.41
CA TYR A 223 1.84 3.49 -16.03
C TYR A 223 2.24 2.12 -16.60
N LEU A 224 1.37 1.12 -16.57
CA LEU A 224 1.68 -0.25 -16.99
C LEU A 224 2.00 -0.41 -18.48
N VAL A 225 1.69 0.58 -19.32
CA VAL A 225 2.12 0.60 -20.74
C VAL A 225 3.50 1.25 -20.96
N THR A 226 4.09 1.86 -19.94
CA THR A 226 5.35 2.62 -20.05
C THR A 226 6.59 1.73 -20.08
N LYS A 227 7.73 2.34 -20.43
CA LYS A 227 9.06 1.70 -20.27
C LYS A 227 9.49 1.67 -18.81
N ASP A 228 9.10 2.66 -18.01
CA ASP A 228 9.42 2.72 -16.58
C ASP A 228 8.79 1.56 -15.82
N ALA A 229 7.52 1.24 -16.09
CA ALA A 229 6.87 0.09 -15.46
C ALA A 229 7.64 -1.22 -15.68
N ARG A 230 8.16 -1.44 -16.90
CA ARG A 230 8.98 -2.62 -17.22
C ARG A 230 10.32 -2.59 -16.47
N ARG A 231 10.99 -1.44 -16.47
CA ARG A 231 12.26 -1.26 -15.75
C ARG A 231 12.09 -1.50 -14.25
N HIS A 232 11.04 -0.96 -13.64
CA HIS A 232 10.75 -1.17 -12.22
C HIS A 232 10.40 -2.62 -11.91
N ALA A 233 9.55 -3.25 -12.73
CA ALA A 233 9.21 -4.67 -12.57
C ALA A 233 10.44 -5.58 -12.69
N ASP A 234 11.35 -5.28 -13.63
CA ASP A 234 12.60 -6.03 -13.78
C ASP A 234 13.55 -5.81 -12.59
N ALA A 235 13.64 -4.60 -12.06
CA ALA A 235 14.49 -4.27 -10.92
C ALA A 235 14.00 -4.85 -9.58
N LEU A 236 12.69 -5.11 -9.48
CA LEU A 236 12.04 -5.66 -8.28
C LEU A 236 11.75 -7.16 -8.38
N ARG A 237 12.09 -7.79 -9.50
CA ARG A 237 11.90 -9.22 -9.73
C ARG A 237 12.61 -10.03 -8.64
N ASP A 238 11.88 -10.97 -8.04
CA ASP A 238 12.36 -11.87 -6.97
C ASP A 238 12.76 -11.15 -5.66
N ARG A 239 12.44 -9.87 -5.50
CA ARG A 239 12.73 -9.07 -4.30
C ARG A 239 11.50 -8.79 -3.44
N LEU A 240 10.33 -8.73 -4.08
CA LEU A 240 9.08 -8.41 -3.42
C LEU A 240 8.60 -9.57 -2.55
N LYS A 241 8.09 -9.23 -1.37
CA LYS A 241 7.54 -10.16 -0.39
C LYS A 241 6.02 -10.25 -0.45
N ASN A 242 5.35 -9.48 -1.33
CA ASN A 242 3.90 -9.45 -1.52
C ASN A 242 3.25 -10.84 -1.50
N ASP A 243 3.82 -11.77 -2.26
CA ASP A 243 3.21 -13.10 -2.48
C ASP A 243 3.71 -14.18 -1.52
N THR A 244 4.70 -13.86 -0.66
CA THR A 244 5.34 -14.83 0.24
C THR A 244 5.18 -14.49 1.72
N ALA A 245 5.01 -13.21 2.08
CA ALA A 245 4.90 -12.79 3.47
C ALA A 245 3.56 -13.18 4.11
N PHE A 246 2.50 -13.25 3.31
CA PHE A 246 1.12 -13.43 3.79
C PHE A 246 0.54 -14.81 3.49
N ALA A 247 1.39 -15.76 3.09
CA ALA A 247 1.02 -17.15 2.82
C ALA A 247 0.83 -17.95 4.12
#